data_AF-A0A369T1F1-F1
#
_entry.id   AF-A0A369T1F1-F1
#
_cell.length_a   1.000
_cell.length_b   1.000
_cell.length_c   1.000
_cell.angle_alpha   90.00
_cell.angle_beta   90.00
_cell.angle_gamma   90.00
#
_symmetry.space_group_name_H-M   'P 1'
#
loop_
_entity.id
_entity.type
_entity.pdbx_description
1 polymer ?
#
loop_
_entity_poly.entity_id
_entity_poly.type
_entity_poly.pdbx_seq_one_letter_code
_entity_poly.pdbx_strand_id
1 'polypeptide(L)' 'MFGYSGKILRINLSSREIREEKLEEEVAKNWLGGRGLGV' A
#
# COMPACT_ATOMS: atom_id res chain seq x y z
N MET A 1 11.34 0.39 -7.70
CA MET A 1 11.13 -0.41 -6.47
C MET A 1 11.27 -1.92 -6.72
N PHE A 2 12.34 -2.55 -6.20
CA PHE A 2 12.52 -4.01 -6.21
C PHE A 2 12.17 -4.58 -4.83
N GLY A 3 11.50 -5.74 -4.76
CA GLY A 3 11.10 -6.39 -3.50
C GLY A 3 9.68 -6.06 -2.99
N TYR A 4 9.10 -4.92 -3.40
CA TYR A 4 7.69 -4.58 -3.12
C TYR A 4 6.85 -4.72 -4.38
N SER A 5 5.57 -5.11 -4.23
CA SER A 5 4.64 -5.22 -5.36
C SER A 5 4.25 -3.88 -6.01
N GLY A 6 4.59 -2.74 -5.41
CA GLY A 6 4.31 -1.42 -6.00
C GLY A 6 2.88 -0.91 -5.85
N LYS A 7 1.99 -1.68 -5.21
CA LYS A 7 0.58 -1.34 -5.06
C LYS A 7 -0.01 -1.79 -3.73
N ILE A 8 -1.07 -1.10 -3.30
CA ILE A 8 -1.89 -1.38 -2.13
C ILE A 8 -3.33 -1.58 -2.62
N LEU A 9 -3.94 -2.71 -2.26
CA LEU A 9 -5.37 -2.94 -2.50
C LEU A 9 -6.18 -2.23 -1.41
N ARG A 10 -7.11 -1.36 -1.83
CA ARG A 10 -8.09 -0.74 -0.94
C ARG A 10 -9.45 -1.33 -1.19
N ILE A 11 -10.11 -1.76 -0.12
CA ILE A 11 -11.45 -2.32 -0.15
C ILE A 11 -12.31 -1.52 0.81
N ASN A 12 -13.35 -0.88 0.28
CA ASN A 12 -14.39 -0.27 1.11
C ASN A 12 -15.56 -1.24 1.22
N LEU A 13 -15.78 -1.80 2.41
CA LEU A 13 -16.83 -2.80 2.63
C LEU A 13 -18.25 -2.22 2.65
N SER A 14 -18.39 -0.89 2.87
CA SER A 14 -19.70 -0.23 2.87
C SER A 14 -20.21 0.02 1.46
N SER A 15 -19.35 0.54 0.58
CA SER A 15 -19.68 0.80 -0.83
C SER A 15 -19.42 -0.39 -1.75
N ARG A 16 -18.72 -1.43 -1.26
CA ARG A 16 -18.18 -2.55 -2.06
C ARG A 16 -17.20 -2.09 -3.14
N GLU A 17 -16.57 -0.94 -2.97
CA GLU A 17 -15.55 -0.42 -3.86
C GLU A 17 -14.23 -1.16 -3.66
N ILE A 18 -13.58 -1.50 -4.77
CA ILE A 18 -12.25 -2.10 -4.82
C ILE A 18 -11.39 -1.22 -5.72
N ARG A 19 -10.25 -0.75 -5.21
CA ARG A 19 -9.30 0.05 -6.00
C ARG A 19 -7.86 -0.31 -5.67
N GLU A 20 -6.98 -0.09 -6.64
CA GLU A 20 -5.53 -0.21 -6.46
C GLU A 20 -4.93 1.19 -6.27
N GLU A 21 -4.13 1.36 -5.21
CA GLU A 21 -3.33 2.55 -4.97
C GLU A 21 -1.86 2.24 -5.22
N LYS A 22 -1.12 3.16 -5.84
CA LYS A 22 0.33 3.02 -6.03
C LYS A 22 1.05 3.22 -4.69
N LEU A 23 1.94 2.29 -4.35
CA LEU A 23 2.87 2.47 -3.23
C LEU A 23 4.04 3.31 -3.70
N GLU A 24 4.12 4.55 -3.23
CA GLU A 24 5.22 5.45 -3.56
C GLU A 24 6.53 4.95 -2.96
N GLU A 25 7.61 5.02 -3.75
CA GLU A 25 8.91 4.46 -3.38
C GLU A 25 9.52 5.14 -2.14
N GLU A 26 9.26 6.44 -1.96
CA GLU A 26 9.69 7.19 -0.78
C GLU A 26 9.04 6.67 0.49
N VAL A 27 7.73 6.35 0.45
CA VAL A 27 7.01 5.77 1.58
C VAL A 27 7.59 4.40 1.92
N ALA A 28 7.85 3.56 0.91
CA ALA A 28 8.48 2.25 1.13
C ALA A 28 9.88 2.36 1.74
N LYS A 29 10.68 3.36 1.33
CA LYS A 29 12.02 3.62 1.90
C LYS A 29 11.98 4.09 3.34
N ASN A 30 11.05 4.98 3.67
CA ASN A 30 10.94 5.56 5.01
C ASN A 30 10.39 4.56 6.04
N TRP A 31 9.56 3.61 5.59
CA TRP A 31 8.78 2.76 6.50
C TRP A 31 9.02 1.25 6.35
N LEU A 32 9.83 0.81 5.38
CA LEU A 32 10.24 -0.58 5.09
C LEU A 32 9.12 -1.60 4.81
N GLY A 33 7.90 -1.46 5.31
CA GLY A 33 6.83 -2.45 5.12
C GLY A 33 6.18 -2.93 6.42
N GLY A 34 5.26 -3.88 6.29
CA GLY A 34 4.58 -4.52 7.42
C GLY A 34 4.01 -3.51 8.40
N ARG A 35 4.46 -3.58 9.67
CA ARG A 35 4.04 -2.66 10.73
C ARG A 35 4.35 -1.20 10.39
N GLY A 36 5.47 -0.90 9.73
CA GLY A 36 5.83 0.48 9.39
C GLY A 36 4.85 1.14 8.41
N LEU A 37 4.20 0.37 7.54
CA LEU A 37 3.17 0.88 6.61
C LEU A 37 1.74 0.80 7.17
N GLY A 38 1.54 0.05 8.25
CA GLY A 38 0.21 -0.25 8.80
C GLY A 38 -0.19 0.58 10.01
N VAL A 39 0.65 1.53 10.43
CA VAL A 39 0.39 2.50 11.51
C VAL A 39 0.00 3.83 10.88
#